data_AF-A0A0K0E124-F1
#
_entry.id   AF-A0A0K0E124-F1
#
_cell.length_a   1.000
_cell.length_b   1.000
_cell.length_c   1.000
_cell.angle_alpha   90.00
_cell.angle_beta   90.00
_cell.angle_gamma   90.00
#
_symmetry.space_group_name_H-M   'P 1'
#
loop_
_entity.id
_entity.type
_entity.pdbx_description
1 polymer ?
#
loop_
_entity_poly.entity_id
_entity_poly.type
_entity_poly.pdbx_seq_one_letter_code
_entity_poly.pdbx_strand_id
1 'polypeptide(L)'
;MSRNIYGNTVSPGHPYWDYSEENDNNYVGIESITKVDNTSVKLKQASLRIFDFFSTINQFLGLLMVILVGYFYGNIDGSYLWKDINKKSLTNIEERAYLNLHGLAITVGLVFFHGEGILINRFFRHEPKYIFKLYGVIFNMISLACGVFALAAFIIFSNKQIEYQYYSFQFWLLLGVLAIYVITTIIYVFVFTFPRLPKNIRLSIKPYANAMTLISFILSSVYSILSNTLYINKYLNKKDTAICNNDENCVTKFQYIMNFGLSATVLYAIVVVIQTCKKSWSRKLKDL
;
A
#
# COMPACT_ATOMS: atom_id res chain seq x y z
N MET A 1 -26.04 8.23 -30.15
CA MET A 1 -25.17 7.37 -29.32
C MET A 1 -23.92 8.14 -28.94
N SER A 2 -23.63 8.30 -27.65
CA SER A 2 -22.39 8.94 -27.21
C SER A 2 -21.25 7.90 -27.17
N ARG A 3 -20.02 8.37 -27.38
CA ARG A 3 -18.81 7.57 -27.17
C ARG A 3 -18.24 7.88 -25.79
N ASN A 4 -17.83 6.84 -25.05
CA ASN A 4 -17.06 7.07 -23.84
C ASN A 4 -15.67 7.64 -24.16
N ILE A 5 -14.91 8.00 -23.13
CA ILE A 5 -13.53 8.47 -23.30
C ILE A 5 -12.60 7.43 -23.93
N TYR A 6 -13.02 6.18 -24.14
CA TYR A 6 -12.25 5.15 -24.84
C TYR A 6 -12.66 5.00 -26.32
N GLY A 7 -13.67 5.73 -26.78
CA GLY A 7 -14.15 5.68 -28.17
C GLY A 7 -15.22 4.61 -28.44
N ASN A 8 -15.63 3.85 -27.42
CA ASN A 8 -16.65 2.82 -27.56
C ASN A 8 -18.06 3.44 -27.59
N THR A 9 -18.94 2.90 -28.43
CA THR A 9 -20.37 3.23 -28.43
C THR A 9 -21.02 2.69 -27.16
N VAL A 10 -21.59 3.56 -26.32
CA VAL A 10 -22.24 3.13 -25.08
C VAL A 10 -23.77 3.21 -25.25
N SER A 11 -24.46 2.16 -24.81
CA SER A 11 -25.93 2.10 -24.76
C SER A 11 -26.49 3.14 -23.76
N PRO A 12 -27.65 3.76 -24.04
CA PRO A 12 -28.31 4.70 -23.12
C PRO A 12 -28.63 4.10 -21.74
N GLY A 13 -28.85 2.79 -21.67
CA GLY A 13 -29.18 2.09 -20.40
C GLY A 13 -27.97 1.69 -19.55
N HIS A 14 -26.77 2.19 -19.85
CA HIS A 14 -25.60 1.88 -19.04
C HIS A 14 -25.64 2.69 -17.73
N PRO A 15 -25.46 2.07 -16.55
CA PRO A 15 -25.57 2.74 -15.23
C PRO A 15 -24.60 3.89 -14.97
N TYR A 16 -23.77 4.29 -15.94
CA TYR A 16 -22.95 5.51 -15.86
C TYR A 16 -23.74 6.80 -16.15
N TRP A 17 -24.98 6.71 -16.67
CA TRP A 17 -25.81 7.89 -16.96
C TRP A 17 -26.58 8.44 -15.77
N ASP A 18 -26.83 7.65 -14.72
CA ASP A 18 -27.56 8.14 -13.53
C ASP A 18 -26.74 9.11 -12.65
N TYR A 19 -25.52 9.47 -13.05
CA TYR A 19 -24.72 10.50 -12.35
C TYR A 19 -24.88 11.91 -12.91
N SER A 20 -25.99 12.21 -13.59
CA SER A 20 -26.42 13.60 -13.83
C SER A 20 -27.15 14.25 -12.64
N GLU A 21 -27.35 13.57 -11.51
CA GLU A 21 -28.31 14.03 -10.47
C GLU A 21 -27.75 14.56 -9.14
N GLU A 22 -26.46 14.86 -8.99
CA GLU A 22 -26.00 15.63 -7.80
C GLU A 22 -25.53 17.05 -8.14
N ASN A 23 -26.52 17.93 -8.30
CA ASN A 23 -26.48 19.36 -7.93
C ASN A 23 -25.41 20.27 -8.56
N ASP A 24 -25.38 20.37 -9.89
CA ASP A 24 -24.93 21.60 -10.58
C ASP A 24 -26.15 22.45 -10.97
N ASN A 25 -26.69 23.19 -9.99
CA ASN A 25 -27.68 24.26 -10.20
C ASN A 25 -27.04 25.61 -10.61
N ASN A 26 -25.87 25.60 -11.23
CA ASN A 26 -25.27 26.79 -11.84
C ASN A 26 -25.24 26.65 -13.36
N TYR A 27 -26.33 27.12 -13.97
CA TYR A 27 -26.48 27.55 -15.35
C TYR A 27 -25.17 27.89 -16.10
N VAL A 28 -24.91 27.18 -17.21
CA VAL A 28 -24.58 27.81 -18.49
C VAL A 28 -25.27 26.98 -19.57
N GLY A 29 -26.15 27.63 -20.33
CA GLY A 29 -26.92 27.03 -21.40
C GLY A 29 -26.07 26.40 -22.50
N ILE A 30 -26.77 25.69 -23.36
CA ILE A 30 -26.35 24.82 -24.47
C ILE A 30 -25.47 25.52 -25.55
N GLU A 31 -24.90 26.69 -25.32
CA GLU A 31 -24.27 27.51 -26.37
C GLU A 31 -22.73 27.55 -26.40
N SER A 32 -22.05 26.63 -25.72
CA SER A 32 -20.62 26.40 -25.97
C SER A 32 -20.36 24.99 -26.50
N ILE A 33 -20.69 24.79 -27.77
CA ILE A 33 -19.93 23.88 -28.63
C ILE A 33 -18.53 24.52 -28.82
N THR A 34 -17.79 24.74 -27.73
CA THR A 34 -16.33 24.88 -27.85
C THR A 34 -15.89 23.58 -28.49
N LYS A 35 -15.41 23.67 -29.73
CA LYS A 35 -14.75 22.56 -30.44
C LYS A 35 -13.94 21.79 -29.41
N VAL A 36 -14.41 20.60 -29.04
CA VAL A 36 -13.64 19.70 -28.20
C VAL A 36 -12.34 19.51 -28.97
N ASP A 37 -11.24 20.00 -28.41
CA ASP A 37 -9.95 19.86 -29.06
C ASP A 37 -9.62 18.36 -29.10
N ASN A 38 -9.86 17.74 -30.26
CA ASN A 38 -9.65 16.31 -30.48
C ASN A 38 -8.22 15.90 -30.13
N THR A 39 -7.25 16.82 -30.28
CA THR A 39 -5.84 16.62 -29.91
C THR A 39 -5.69 16.46 -28.40
N SER A 40 -6.28 17.35 -27.60
CA SER A 40 -6.30 17.24 -26.13
C SER A 40 -6.94 15.94 -25.63
N VAL A 41 -8.03 15.49 -26.26
CA VAL A 41 -8.73 14.24 -25.91
C VAL A 41 -7.85 13.03 -26.21
N LYS A 42 -7.22 12.98 -27.40
CA LYS A 42 -6.29 11.91 -27.78
C LYS A 42 -5.08 11.83 -26.85
N LEU A 43 -4.49 12.97 -26.48
CA LEU A 43 -3.36 13.01 -25.53
C LEU A 43 -3.77 12.49 -24.14
N LYS A 44 -4.96 12.87 -23.66
CA LYS A 44 -5.50 12.36 -22.40
C LYS A 44 -5.73 10.85 -22.47
N GLN A 45 -6.33 10.34 -23.55
CA GLN A 45 -6.52 8.91 -23.78
C GLN A 45 -5.20 8.13 -23.77
N ALA A 46 -4.19 8.61 -24.51
CA ALA A 46 -2.86 8.01 -24.52
C ALA A 46 -2.26 7.97 -23.11
N SER A 47 -2.39 9.06 -22.35
CA SER A 47 -1.90 9.12 -20.97
C SER A 47 -2.59 8.11 -20.05
N LEU A 48 -3.88 7.83 -20.26
CA LEU A 48 -4.64 6.87 -19.47
C LEU A 48 -4.29 5.43 -19.83
N ARG A 49 -4.05 5.13 -21.11
CA ARG A 49 -3.53 3.82 -21.53
C ARG A 49 -2.18 3.51 -20.89
N ILE A 50 -1.31 4.52 -20.79
CA ILE A 50 -0.03 4.39 -20.08
C ILE A 50 -0.26 4.10 -18.59
N PHE A 51 -1.21 4.78 -17.94
CA PHE A 51 -1.58 4.48 -16.56
C PHE A 51 -2.10 3.05 -16.39
N ASP A 52 -2.98 2.60 -17.28
CA ASP A 52 -3.56 1.26 -17.24
C ASP A 52 -2.45 0.20 -17.41
N PHE A 53 -1.47 0.43 -18.31
CA PHE A 53 -0.29 -0.42 -18.48
C PHE A 53 0.57 -0.51 -17.21
N PHE A 54 0.93 0.63 -16.61
CA PHE A 54 1.66 0.64 -15.34
C PHE A 54 0.86 -0.03 -14.23
N SER A 55 -0.47 0.10 -14.23
CA SER A 55 -1.34 -0.52 -13.23
C SER A 55 -1.30 -2.04 -13.34
N THR A 56 -1.37 -2.60 -14.55
CA THR A 56 -1.24 -4.04 -14.77
C THR A 56 0.11 -4.58 -14.31
N ILE A 57 1.21 -3.87 -14.64
CA ILE A 57 2.54 -4.22 -14.15
C ILE A 57 2.61 -4.14 -12.63
N ASN A 58 2.03 -3.09 -12.04
CA ASN A 58 2.01 -2.91 -10.60
C ASN A 58 1.26 -4.03 -9.88
N GLN A 59 0.09 -4.45 -10.39
CA GLN A 59 -0.67 -5.57 -9.84
C GLN A 59 0.13 -6.88 -9.92
N PHE A 60 0.79 -7.13 -11.05
CA PHE A 60 1.65 -8.30 -11.20
C PHE A 60 2.82 -8.28 -10.19
N LEU A 61 3.52 -7.16 -10.07
CA LEU A 61 4.64 -7.00 -9.13
C LEU A 61 4.19 -7.10 -7.66
N GLY A 62 3.05 -6.49 -7.33
CA GLY A 62 2.47 -6.52 -5.99
C GLY A 62 2.07 -7.94 -5.59
N LEU A 63 1.39 -8.67 -6.47
CA LEU A 63 1.04 -10.07 -6.24
C LEU A 63 2.28 -10.97 -6.16
N LEU A 64 3.26 -10.77 -7.06
CA LEU A 64 4.51 -11.52 -7.04
C LEU A 64 5.26 -11.32 -5.72
N MET A 65 5.34 -10.07 -5.24
CA MET A 65 5.91 -9.73 -3.93
C MET A 65 5.18 -10.47 -2.80
N VAL A 66 3.84 -10.38 -2.74
CA VAL A 66 3.04 -11.02 -1.68
C VAL A 66 3.21 -12.54 -1.70
N ILE A 67 3.23 -13.17 -2.89
CA ILE A 67 3.41 -14.62 -3.05
C ILE A 67 4.82 -15.05 -2.59
N LEU A 68 5.88 -14.36 -3.04
CA LEU A 68 7.26 -14.74 -2.71
C LEU A 68 7.56 -14.52 -1.22
N VAL A 69 7.17 -13.37 -0.67
CA VAL A 69 7.39 -13.05 0.75
C VAL A 69 6.51 -13.92 1.65
N GLY A 70 5.26 -14.18 1.24
CA GLY A 70 4.38 -15.14 1.90
C GLY A 70 4.95 -16.55 1.87
N TYR A 71 5.43 -17.03 0.72
CA TYR A 71 6.06 -18.35 0.62
C TYR A 71 7.30 -18.45 1.50
N PHE A 72 8.13 -17.41 1.54
CA PHE A 72 9.31 -17.37 2.40
C PHE A 72 8.92 -17.54 3.87
N TYR A 73 8.07 -16.65 4.39
CA TYR A 73 7.71 -16.66 5.81
C TYR A 73 6.80 -17.83 6.21
N GLY A 74 6.08 -18.42 5.26
CA GLY A 74 5.29 -19.62 5.50
C GLY A 74 6.13 -20.91 5.61
N ASN A 75 7.26 -20.99 4.92
CA ASN A 75 8.06 -22.23 4.85
C ASN A 75 9.38 -22.17 5.61
N ILE A 76 9.87 -21.00 6.00
CA ILE A 76 11.04 -20.89 6.87
C ILE A 76 10.69 -21.31 8.30
N ASP A 77 11.70 -21.73 9.06
CA ASP A 77 11.54 -22.17 10.45
C ASP A 77 10.68 -21.21 11.28
N GLY A 78 9.67 -21.79 11.95
CA GLY A 78 8.70 -21.05 12.77
C GLY A 78 7.44 -20.66 12.01
N SER A 79 7.47 -20.61 10.67
CA SER A 79 6.32 -20.32 9.82
C SER A 79 5.46 -19.16 10.37
N TYR A 80 4.15 -19.36 10.46
CA TYR A 80 3.17 -18.41 11.04
C TYR A 80 2.81 -18.71 12.49
N LEU A 81 3.70 -19.35 13.24
CA LEU A 81 3.38 -19.82 14.58
C LEU A 81 3.28 -18.67 15.59
N TRP A 82 2.05 -18.36 16.04
CA TRP A 82 1.83 -17.50 17.20
C TRP A 82 1.64 -18.38 18.44
N LYS A 83 2.69 -18.57 19.23
CA LYS A 83 2.65 -19.38 20.46
C LYS A 83 2.45 -18.53 21.72
N ASP A 84 2.25 -19.21 22.85
CA ASP A 84 1.89 -18.58 24.12
C ASP A 84 2.85 -17.45 24.53
N ILE A 85 2.27 -16.28 24.69
CA ILE A 85 2.91 -15.01 25.05
C ILE A 85 3.48 -15.09 26.48
N ASN A 86 2.86 -15.92 27.34
CA ASN A 86 3.20 -16.08 28.75
C ASN A 86 4.40 -17.01 28.98
N LYS A 87 4.84 -17.75 27.97
CA LYS A 87 5.98 -18.67 28.09
C LYS A 87 7.27 -17.89 28.38
N LYS A 88 7.98 -18.24 29.46
CA LYS A 88 9.17 -17.48 29.93
C LYS A 88 10.40 -17.66 29.03
N SER A 89 10.57 -18.85 28.45
CA SER A 89 11.63 -19.14 27.46
C SER A 89 11.02 -19.61 26.15
N LEU A 90 11.37 -18.95 25.06
CA LEU A 90 11.01 -19.38 23.71
C LEU A 90 12.14 -20.26 23.15
N THR A 91 11.79 -21.21 22.29
CA THR A 91 12.83 -21.88 21.48
C THR A 91 13.23 -20.97 20.32
N ASN A 92 14.42 -21.17 19.75
CA ASN A 92 14.90 -20.42 18.58
C ASN A 92 13.86 -20.38 17.42
N ILE A 93 13.08 -21.45 17.26
CA ILE A 93 12.02 -21.56 16.23
C ILE A 93 10.83 -20.65 16.57
N GLU A 94 10.42 -20.60 17.84
CA GLU A 94 9.31 -19.77 18.30
C GLU A 94 9.65 -18.28 18.25
N GLU A 95 10.90 -17.91 18.56
CA GLU A 95 11.37 -16.53 18.42
C GLU A 95 11.36 -16.07 16.96
N ARG A 96 11.83 -16.92 16.04
CA ARG A 96 11.80 -16.66 14.60
C ARG A 96 10.38 -16.48 14.07
N ALA A 97 9.40 -17.22 14.59
CA ALA A 97 8.01 -17.09 14.16
C ALA A 97 7.44 -15.68 14.35
N TYR A 98 7.77 -14.98 15.45
CA TYR A 98 7.38 -13.59 15.65
C TYR A 98 8.03 -12.65 14.64
N LEU A 99 9.31 -12.85 14.31
CA LEU A 99 10.00 -12.08 13.27
C LEU A 99 9.43 -12.35 11.88
N ASN A 100 9.03 -13.60 11.60
CA ASN A 100 8.40 -13.97 10.33
C ASN A 100 7.06 -13.24 10.16
N LEU A 101 6.23 -13.27 11.20
CA LEU A 101 4.95 -12.57 11.23
C LEU A 101 5.12 -11.04 11.14
N HIS A 102 6.14 -10.49 11.80
CA HIS A 102 6.52 -9.08 11.66
C HIS A 102 6.83 -8.72 10.21
N GLY A 103 7.78 -9.41 9.58
CA GLY A 103 8.20 -9.15 8.20
C GLY A 103 7.09 -9.31 7.18
N LEU A 104 6.24 -10.34 7.35
CA LEU A 104 5.05 -10.56 6.52
C LEU A 104 4.06 -9.40 6.67
N ALA A 105 3.71 -9.03 7.91
CA ALA A 105 2.70 -8.01 8.18
C ALA A 105 3.12 -6.61 7.70
N ILE A 106 4.42 -6.29 7.75
CA ILE A 106 4.95 -5.05 7.16
C ILE A 106 4.80 -5.06 5.65
N THR A 107 5.24 -6.14 4.99
CA THR A 107 5.25 -6.22 3.53
C THR A 107 3.83 -6.24 2.96
N VAL A 108 2.97 -7.09 3.51
CA VAL A 108 1.58 -7.22 3.04
C VAL A 108 0.72 -6.04 3.49
N GLY A 109 0.85 -5.60 4.74
CA GLY A 109 0.07 -4.51 5.30
C GLY A 109 0.54 -3.14 4.84
N LEU A 110 1.73 -2.75 5.28
CA LEU A 110 2.25 -1.39 5.15
C LEU A 110 2.82 -1.05 3.78
N VAL A 111 3.12 -2.07 2.94
CA VAL A 111 3.54 -1.86 1.55
C VAL A 111 2.41 -2.19 0.59
N PHE A 112 1.94 -3.44 0.51
CA PHE A 112 0.92 -3.81 -0.48
C PHE A 112 -0.42 -3.11 -0.23
N PHE A 113 -1.10 -3.37 0.90
CA PHE A 113 -2.42 -2.79 1.14
C PHE A 113 -2.39 -1.26 1.24
N HIS A 114 -1.34 -0.68 1.80
CA HIS A 114 -1.14 0.77 1.79
C HIS A 114 -0.98 1.30 0.36
N GLY A 115 -0.17 0.67 -0.48
CA GLY A 115 0.01 1.07 -1.89
C GLY A 115 -1.29 1.01 -2.68
N GLU A 116 -2.05 -0.08 -2.54
CA GLU A 116 -3.38 -0.21 -3.15
C GLU A 116 -4.35 0.86 -2.63
N GLY A 117 -4.32 1.16 -1.33
CA GLY A 117 -5.11 2.21 -0.72
C GLY A 117 -4.82 3.61 -1.26
N ILE A 118 -3.55 3.92 -1.57
CA ILE A 118 -3.16 5.22 -2.15
C ILE A 118 -3.66 5.34 -3.60
N LEU A 119 -3.56 4.26 -4.36
CA LEU A 119 -3.93 4.24 -5.78
C LEU A 119 -5.43 4.08 -6.04
N ILE A 120 -6.22 3.75 -5.00
CA ILE A 120 -7.65 3.44 -5.12
C ILE A 120 -8.45 4.50 -5.88
N ASN A 121 -8.15 5.78 -5.65
CA ASN A 121 -8.86 6.90 -6.28
C ASN A 121 -8.54 7.04 -7.79
N ARG A 122 -7.46 6.40 -8.26
CA ARG A 122 -7.01 6.39 -9.65
C ARG A 122 -7.55 5.17 -10.39
N PHE A 123 -7.61 4.02 -9.72
CA PHE A 123 -8.23 2.80 -10.24
C PHE A 123 -9.73 3.03 -10.45
N PHE A 124 -10.43 3.52 -9.44
CA PHE A 124 -11.87 3.76 -9.47
C PHE A 124 -12.23 5.20 -9.88
N ARG A 125 -11.49 5.77 -10.86
CA ARG A 125 -11.69 7.17 -11.29
C ARG A 125 -13.09 7.44 -11.87
N HIS A 126 -13.72 6.40 -12.41
CA HIS A 126 -15.02 6.42 -13.08
C HIS A 126 -16.19 6.08 -12.15
N GLU A 127 -15.90 5.55 -10.97
CA GLU A 127 -16.92 5.18 -10.00
C GLU A 127 -17.38 6.39 -9.18
N PRO A 128 -18.56 6.32 -8.55
CA PRO A 128 -19.01 7.33 -7.60
C PRO A 128 -18.02 7.58 -6.47
N LYS A 129 -18.10 8.80 -5.91
CA LYS A 129 -17.17 9.27 -4.87
C LYS A 129 -17.20 8.42 -3.59
N TYR A 130 -18.33 7.80 -3.27
CA TYR A 130 -18.45 7.00 -2.05
C TYR A 130 -17.71 5.66 -2.14
N ILE A 131 -17.67 5.01 -3.31
CA ILE A 131 -17.08 3.68 -3.50
C ILE A 131 -15.58 3.70 -3.20
N PHE A 132 -14.82 4.55 -3.88
CA PHE A 132 -13.37 4.58 -3.67
C PHE A 132 -12.99 5.12 -2.29
N LYS A 133 -13.84 5.95 -1.67
CA LYS A 133 -13.63 6.39 -0.28
C LYS A 133 -13.77 5.22 0.69
N LEU A 134 -14.81 4.41 0.52
CA LEU A 134 -15.05 3.22 1.34
C LEU A 134 -13.87 2.24 1.21
N TYR A 135 -13.48 1.90 -0.02
CA TYR A 135 -12.32 1.04 -0.25
C TYR A 135 -11.04 1.64 0.33
N GLY A 136 -10.79 2.93 0.16
CA GLY A 136 -9.63 3.61 0.74
C GLY A 136 -9.59 3.50 2.26
N VAL A 137 -10.73 3.62 2.94
CA VAL A 137 -10.84 3.41 4.39
C VAL A 137 -10.56 1.96 4.76
N ILE A 138 -11.15 0.99 4.04
CA ILE A 138 -10.94 -0.45 4.29
C ILE A 138 -9.46 -0.82 4.17
N PHE A 139 -8.81 -0.45 3.05
CA PHE A 139 -7.40 -0.72 2.83
C PHE A 139 -6.52 -0.06 3.90
N ASN A 140 -6.86 1.16 4.31
CA ASN A 140 -6.14 1.85 5.35
C ASN A 140 -6.28 1.14 6.71
N MET A 141 -7.48 0.71 7.08
CA MET A 141 -7.72 -0.03 8.33
C MET A 141 -7.02 -1.39 8.34
N ILE A 142 -7.00 -2.12 7.22
CA ILE A 142 -6.26 -3.38 7.11
C ILE A 142 -4.76 -3.15 7.30
N SER A 143 -4.21 -2.16 6.58
CA SER A 143 -2.79 -1.78 6.70
C SER A 143 -2.44 -1.36 8.13
N LEU A 144 -3.30 -0.58 8.79
CA LEU A 144 -3.09 -0.19 10.20
C LEU A 144 -3.10 -1.39 11.14
N ALA A 145 -4.07 -2.31 10.98
CA ALA A 145 -4.15 -3.53 11.78
C ALA A 145 -2.90 -4.40 11.60
N CYS A 146 -2.44 -4.59 10.37
CA CYS A 146 -1.18 -5.30 10.08
C CYS A 146 0.02 -4.58 10.70
N GLY A 147 0.08 -3.25 10.64
CA GLY A 147 1.16 -2.46 11.24
C GLY A 147 1.23 -2.60 12.76
N VAL A 148 0.08 -2.51 13.44
CA VAL A 148 -0.01 -2.73 14.89
C VAL A 148 0.37 -4.17 15.25
N PHE A 149 -0.10 -5.14 14.48
CA PHE A 149 0.27 -6.55 14.66
C PHE A 149 1.77 -6.78 14.49
N ALA A 150 2.39 -6.18 13.48
CA ALA A 150 3.84 -6.25 13.27
C ALA A 150 4.62 -5.65 14.45
N LEU A 151 4.16 -4.52 14.99
CA LEU A 151 4.76 -3.89 16.16
C LEU A 151 4.61 -4.79 17.41
N ALA A 152 3.43 -5.36 17.63
CA ALA A 152 3.19 -6.28 18.73
C ALA A 152 4.09 -7.52 18.67
N ALA A 153 4.22 -8.14 17.48
CA ALA A 153 5.12 -9.28 17.26
C ALA A 153 6.57 -8.91 17.60
N PHE A 154 7.03 -7.73 17.19
CA PHE A 154 8.38 -7.26 17.49
C PHE A 154 8.61 -6.96 18.99
N ILE A 155 7.61 -6.39 19.67
CA ILE A 155 7.68 -6.13 21.11
C ILE A 155 7.77 -7.44 21.90
N ILE A 156 6.98 -8.45 21.53
CA ILE A 156 7.03 -9.78 22.16
C ILE A 156 8.40 -10.42 21.92
N PHE A 157 8.90 -10.39 20.69
CA PHE A 157 10.25 -10.85 20.36
C PHE A 157 11.32 -10.14 21.22
N SER A 158 11.29 -8.82 21.26
CA SER A 158 12.30 -8.00 21.97
C SER A 158 12.29 -8.22 23.48
N ASN A 159 11.11 -8.35 24.10
CA ASN A 159 10.98 -8.61 25.54
C ASN A 159 11.56 -9.95 25.98
N LYS A 160 11.72 -10.89 25.05
CA LYS A 160 12.17 -12.26 25.34
C LYS A 160 13.65 -12.45 25.04
N GLN A 161 14.26 -11.52 24.31
CA GLN A 161 15.71 -11.46 24.14
C GLN A 161 16.35 -10.88 25.41
N ILE A 162 17.47 -11.46 25.84
CA ILE A 162 18.20 -11.05 27.05
C ILE A 162 18.77 -9.63 26.89
N GLU A 163 19.08 -9.23 25.65
CA GLU A 163 19.57 -7.90 25.31
C GLU A 163 18.39 -6.97 24.95
N TYR A 164 18.26 -5.87 25.68
CA TYR A 164 17.21 -4.86 25.52
C TYR A 164 17.21 -4.21 24.12
N GLN A 165 16.48 -4.80 23.17
CA GLN A 165 16.45 -4.38 21.75
C GLN A 165 15.59 -3.15 21.44
N TYR A 166 14.91 -2.55 22.44
CA TYR A 166 14.16 -1.30 22.29
C TYR A 166 15.02 -0.11 21.83
N TYR A 167 16.34 -0.22 21.91
CA TYR A 167 17.29 0.76 21.42
C TYR A 167 17.69 0.56 19.95
N SER A 168 17.20 -0.49 19.28
CA SER A 168 17.50 -0.70 17.87
C SER A 168 16.87 0.41 17.02
N PHE A 169 17.67 1.00 16.13
CA PHE A 169 17.19 2.02 15.18
C PHE A 169 15.99 1.52 14.34
N GLN A 170 15.95 0.22 14.05
CA GLN A 170 14.86 -0.43 13.33
C GLN A 170 13.51 -0.31 14.06
N PHE A 171 13.47 -0.51 15.37
CA PHE A 171 12.26 -0.38 16.18
C PHE A 171 11.70 1.05 16.12
N TRP A 172 12.57 2.05 16.32
CA TRP A 172 12.20 3.46 16.27
C TRP A 172 11.71 3.89 14.88
N LEU A 173 12.29 3.34 13.82
CA LEU A 173 11.86 3.59 12.45
C LEU A 173 10.41 3.11 12.23
N LEU A 174 10.09 1.87 12.61
CA LEU A 174 8.72 1.35 12.50
C LEU A 174 7.73 2.16 13.35
N LEU A 175 8.10 2.50 14.59
CA LEU A 175 7.26 3.27 15.49
C LEU A 175 6.96 4.66 14.90
N GLY A 176 7.97 5.33 14.32
CA GLY A 176 7.81 6.61 13.63
C GLY A 176 6.90 6.51 12.41
N VAL A 177 7.08 5.47 11.58
CA VAL A 177 6.22 5.23 10.41
C VAL A 177 4.76 5.03 10.81
N LEU A 178 4.51 4.20 11.84
CA LEU A 178 3.18 3.97 12.36
C LEU A 178 2.55 5.22 12.96
N ALA A 179 3.32 6.05 13.66
CA ALA A 179 2.82 7.30 14.21
C ALA A 179 2.35 8.26 13.11
N ILE A 180 3.15 8.47 12.06
CA ILE A 180 2.76 9.30 10.90
C ILE A 180 1.54 8.69 10.21
N TYR A 181 1.52 7.36 10.06
CA TYR A 181 0.42 6.64 9.43
C TYR A 181 -0.90 6.84 10.20
N VAL A 182 -0.89 6.68 11.52
CA VAL A 182 -2.07 6.91 12.38
C VAL A 182 -2.58 8.34 12.26
N ILE A 183 -1.70 9.35 12.35
CA ILE A 183 -2.08 10.76 12.22
C ILE A 183 -2.73 11.00 10.85
N THR A 184 -2.10 10.48 9.80
CA THR A 184 -2.58 10.61 8.42
C THR A 184 -3.95 9.94 8.26
N THR A 185 -4.12 8.73 8.77
CA THR A 185 -5.39 7.99 8.74
C THR A 185 -6.52 8.73 9.45
N ILE A 186 -6.26 9.27 10.63
CA ILE A 186 -7.21 10.11 11.38
C ILE A 186 -7.62 11.32 10.52
N ILE A 187 -6.66 12.02 9.92
CA ILE A 187 -6.95 13.15 9.02
C ILE A 187 -7.84 12.69 7.85
N TYR A 188 -7.54 11.57 7.19
CA TYR A 188 -8.36 11.08 6.07
C TYR A 188 -9.78 10.73 6.47
N VAL A 189 -9.95 9.99 7.57
CA VAL A 189 -11.26 9.56 8.05
C VAL A 189 -12.12 10.76 8.46
N PHE A 190 -11.59 11.66 9.30
CA PHE A 190 -12.38 12.75 9.87
C PHE A 190 -12.51 13.99 8.96
N VAL A 191 -11.54 14.25 8.08
CA VAL A 191 -11.57 15.45 7.20
C VAL A 191 -12.17 15.14 5.83
N PHE A 192 -11.98 13.94 5.29
CA PHE A 192 -12.32 13.62 3.90
C PHE A 192 -13.41 12.55 3.73
N THR A 193 -13.47 11.55 4.61
CA THR A 193 -14.50 10.49 4.55
C THR A 193 -15.80 10.95 5.17
N PHE A 194 -15.78 11.46 6.41
CA PHE A 194 -16.93 12.05 7.09
C PHE A 194 -16.81 13.58 7.13
N PRO A 195 -17.15 14.31 6.06
CA PRO A 195 -16.89 15.75 5.97
C PRO A 195 -17.76 16.53 6.96
N ARG A 196 -17.26 16.72 8.19
CA ARG A 196 -17.82 17.68 9.15
C ARG A 196 -17.20 19.08 9.00
N LEU A 197 -16.08 19.17 8.27
CA LEU A 197 -15.33 20.40 8.10
C LEU A 197 -15.72 21.16 6.82
N PRO A 198 -15.70 22.51 6.86
CA PRO A 198 -15.99 23.33 5.69
C PRO A 198 -14.97 23.12 4.58
N LYS A 199 -15.40 23.35 3.34
CA LYS A 199 -14.62 23.10 2.12
C LYS A 199 -13.27 23.82 2.11
N ASN A 200 -13.20 25.07 2.57
CA ASN A 200 -11.98 25.88 2.58
C ASN A 200 -10.85 25.24 3.42
N ILE A 201 -11.21 24.70 4.59
CA ILE A 201 -10.25 24.00 5.47
C ILE A 201 -9.78 22.70 4.81
N ARG A 202 -10.71 21.93 4.25
CA ARG A 202 -10.40 20.66 3.57
C ARG A 202 -9.45 20.86 2.39
N LEU A 203 -9.64 21.92 1.60
CA LEU A 203 -8.75 22.28 0.50
C LEU A 203 -7.34 22.64 0.99
N SER A 204 -7.24 23.34 2.11
CA SER A 204 -5.97 23.75 2.71
C SER A 204 -5.19 22.56 3.28
N ILE A 205 -5.87 21.59 3.91
CA ILE A 205 -5.24 20.40 4.53
C ILE A 205 -4.85 19.34 3.48
N LYS A 206 -5.61 19.22 2.39
CA LYS A 206 -5.42 18.18 1.36
C LYS A 206 -3.99 17.99 0.85
N PRO A 207 -3.23 19.03 0.45
CA PRO A 207 -1.86 18.83 -0.03
C PRO A 207 -0.95 18.22 1.03
N TYR A 208 -1.07 18.65 2.28
CA TYR A 208 -0.28 18.12 3.41
C TYR A 208 -0.63 16.67 3.70
N ALA A 209 -1.92 16.34 3.78
CA ALA A 209 -2.37 14.96 3.99
C ALA A 209 -1.85 14.01 2.90
N ASN A 210 -1.94 14.42 1.63
CA ASN A 210 -1.42 13.64 0.50
C ASN A 210 0.12 13.46 0.57
N ALA A 211 0.85 14.51 0.97
CA ALA A 211 2.29 14.43 1.13
C ALA A 211 2.66 13.48 2.28
N MET A 212 1.98 13.58 3.42
CA MET A 212 2.20 12.69 4.58
C MET A 212 1.95 11.22 4.21
N THR A 213 0.85 10.91 3.50
CA THR A 213 0.60 9.53 3.04
C THR A 213 1.71 9.01 2.14
N LEU A 214 2.16 9.82 1.18
CA LEU A 214 3.23 9.43 0.26
C LEU A 214 4.55 9.20 1.02
N ILE A 215 4.89 10.08 1.96
CA ILE A 215 6.08 9.93 2.80
C ILE A 215 5.98 8.66 3.66
N SER A 216 4.83 8.41 4.30
CA SER A 216 4.60 7.18 5.07
C SER A 216 4.76 5.94 4.21
N PHE A 217 4.25 5.94 2.98
CA PHE A 217 4.42 4.81 2.06
C PHE A 217 5.87 4.56 1.70
N ILE A 218 6.61 5.61 1.31
CA ILE A 218 8.04 5.52 0.97
C ILE A 218 8.83 4.97 2.17
N LEU A 219 8.60 5.51 3.36
CA LEU A 219 9.26 5.04 4.58
C LEU A 219 8.90 3.59 4.90
N SER A 220 7.63 3.18 4.76
CA SER A 220 7.20 1.79 4.91
C SER A 220 7.89 0.85 3.91
N SER A 221 8.02 1.26 2.65
CA SER A 221 8.70 0.46 1.63
C SER A 221 10.19 0.31 1.95
N VAL A 222 10.88 1.40 2.29
CA VAL A 222 12.29 1.38 2.68
C VAL A 222 12.49 0.51 3.94
N TYR A 223 11.61 0.66 4.93
CA TYR A 223 11.65 -0.13 6.15
C TYR A 223 11.43 -1.63 5.87
N SER A 224 10.48 -1.98 5.00
CA SER A 224 10.24 -3.35 4.59
C SER A 224 11.48 -3.96 3.94
N ILE A 225 12.10 -3.25 3.00
CA ILE A 225 13.32 -3.71 2.33
C ILE A 225 14.45 -3.90 3.35
N LEU A 226 14.70 -2.89 4.19
CA LEU A 226 15.73 -2.93 5.22
C LEU A 226 15.53 -4.10 6.19
N SER A 227 14.32 -4.26 6.72
CA SER A 227 13.98 -5.33 7.68
C SER A 227 14.19 -6.73 7.08
N ASN A 228 13.73 -6.95 5.85
CA ASN A 228 13.90 -8.23 5.15
C ASN A 228 15.39 -8.49 4.81
N THR A 229 16.14 -7.47 4.38
CA THR A 229 17.59 -7.62 4.12
C THR A 229 18.37 -7.94 5.41
N LEU A 230 18.05 -7.29 6.52
CA LEU A 230 18.66 -7.58 7.82
C LEU A 230 18.33 -9.01 8.28
N TYR A 231 17.11 -9.48 8.03
CA TYR A 231 16.73 -10.86 8.30
C TYR A 231 17.62 -11.85 7.53
N ILE A 232 17.78 -11.69 6.22
CA ILE A 232 18.66 -12.55 5.40
C ILE A 232 20.09 -12.54 5.96
N ASN A 233 20.64 -11.36 6.21
CA ASN A 233 22.02 -11.23 6.68
C ASN A 233 22.25 -11.87 8.06
N LYS A 234 21.28 -11.75 8.97
CA LYS A 234 21.38 -12.29 10.33
C LYS A 234 21.20 -13.80 10.38
N TYR A 235 20.27 -14.33 9.58
CA TYR A 235 19.78 -15.70 9.73
C TYR A 235 20.21 -16.64 8.60
N LEU A 236 20.22 -16.18 7.34
CA LEU A 236 20.55 -17.06 6.21
C LEU A 236 22.04 -17.00 5.84
N ASN A 237 22.70 -15.86 6.01
CA ASN A 237 24.12 -15.71 5.63
C ASN A 237 25.08 -16.18 6.73
N LYS A 238 24.61 -16.32 7.99
CA LYS A 238 25.45 -16.73 9.12
C LYS A 238 25.39 -18.24 9.33
N LYS A 239 26.54 -18.92 9.30
CA LYS A 239 26.62 -20.39 9.45
C LYS A 239 26.28 -20.90 10.85
N ASP A 240 26.39 -20.06 11.88
CA ASP A 240 26.18 -20.48 13.28
C ASP A 240 24.69 -20.64 13.65
N THR A 241 23.77 -20.21 12.79
CA THR A 241 22.34 -20.30 13.06
C THR A 241 21.75 -21.57 12.46
N ALA A 242 21.27 -22.47 13.32
CA ALA A 242 20.53 -23.66 12.91
C ALA A 242 19.21 -23.28 12.23
N ILE A 243 19.26 -23.12 10.91
CA ILE A 243 18.12 -22.90 10.01
C ILE A 243 18.11 -24.00 8.98
N CYS A 244 16.92 -24.49 8.61
CA CYS A 244 16.79 -25.59 7.65
C CYS A 244 17.62 -26.83 8.04
N ASN A 245 17.81 -27.12 9.33
CA ASN A 245 18.72 -28.18 9.80
C ASN A 245 20.14 -28.10 9.19
N ASN A 246 20.62 -26.89 8.88
CA ASN A 246 21.90 -26.62 8.19
C ASN A 246 22.01 -27.16 6.76
N ASP A 247 20.88 -27.44 6.08
CA ASP A 247 20.88 -27.78 4.66
C ASP A 247 21.17 -26.55 3.78
N GLU A 248 22.35 -26.51 3.16
CA GLU A 248 22.79 -25.42 2.30
C GLU A 248 21.86 -25.19 1.10
N ASN A 249 21.25 -26.24 0.55
CA ASN A 249 20.33 -26.13 -0.58
C ASN A 249 19.03 -25.41 -0.18
N CYS A 250 18.52 -25.72 1.01
CA CYS A 250 17.34 -25.05 1.59
C CYS A 250 17.61 -23.57 1.82
N VAL A 251 18.75 -23.23 2.46
CA VAL A 251 19.14 -21.84 2.72
C VAL A 251 19.27 -21.03 1.42
N THR A 252 19.98 -21.60 0.43
CA THR A 252 20.18 -20.97 -0.88
C THR A 252 18.85 -20.70 -1.59
N LYS A 253 17.92 -21.67 -1.56
CA LYS A 253 16.57 -21.51 -2.13
C LYS A 253 15.82 -20.33 -1.49
N PHE A 254 15.86 -20.21 -0.16
CA PHE A 254 15.20 -19.12 0.56
C PHE A 254 15.84 -17.75 0.28
N GLN A 255 17.16 -17.68 0.14
CA GLN A 255 17.86 -16.45 -0.25
C GLN A 255 17.37 -15.96 -1.62
N TYR A 256 17.29 -16.84 -2.63
CA TYR A 256 16.78 -16.47 -3.95
C TYR A 256 15.34 -15.98 -3.89
N ILE A 257 14.46 -16.72 -3.20
CA ILE A 257 13.04 -16.35 -3.09
C ILE A 257 12.87 -14.97 -2.46
N MET A 258 13.57 -14.69 -1.36
CA MET A 258 13.48 -13.38 -0.72
C MET A 258 14.10 -12.28 -1.57
N ASN A 259 15.24 -12.52 -2.23
CA ASN A 259 15.87 -11.53 -3.11
C ASN A 259 14.96 -11.17 -4.29
N PHE A 260 14.31 -12.14 -4.93
CA PHE A 260 13.31 -11.87 -5.96
C PHE A 260 12.10 -11.12 -5.38
N GLY A 261 11.60 -11.51 -4.19
CA GLY A 261 10.52 -10.80 -3.50
C GLY A 261 10.86 -9.35 -3.18
N LEU A 262 12.09 -9.07 -2.73
CA LEU A 262 12.60 -7.73 -2.48
C LEU A 262 12.73 -6.93 -3.77
N SER A 263 13.21 -7.53 -4.85
CA SER A 263 13.27 -6.87 -6.16
C SER A 263 11.87 -6.47 -6.66
N ALA A 264 10.87 -7.34 -6.48
CA ALA A 264 9.48 -7.05 -6.80
C ALA A 264 8.92 -5.93 -5.90
N THR A 265 9.27 -5.93 -4.61
CA THR A 265 8.91 -4.87 -3.65
C THR A 265 9.43 -3.50 -4.08
N VAL A 266 10.71 -3.43 -4.50
CA VAL A 266 11.34 -2.19 -4.96
C VAL A 266 10.65 -1.67 -6.22
N LEU A 267 10.44 -2.54 -7.22
CA LEU A 267 9.79 -2.15 -8.47
C LEU A 267 8.33 -1.72 -8.23
N TYR A 268 7.59 -2.44 -7.39
CA TYR A 268 6.24 -2.06 -6.97
C TYR A 268 6.23 -0.67 -6.33
N ALA A 269 7.08 -0.43 -5.34
CA ALA A 269 7.14 0.86 -4.65
C ALA A 269 7.45 2.02 -5.61
N ILE A 270 8.39 1.84 -6.54
CA ILE A 270 8.71 2.85 -7.56
C ILE A 270 7.49 3.15 -8.44
N VAL A 271 6.80 2.13 -8.94
CA VAL A 271 5.63 2.31 -9.80
C VAL A 271 4.50 3.00 -9.05
N VAL A 272 4.22 2.60 -7.80
CA VAL A 272 3.21 3.26 -6.94
C VAL A 272 3.55 4.74 -6.72
N VAL A 273 4.81 5.07 -6.44
CA VAL A 273 5.23 6.47 -6.26
C VAL A 273 5.04 7.27 -7.55
N ILE A 274 5.46 6.74 -8.71
CA ILE A 274 5.28 7.40 -10.01
C ILE A 274 3.79 7.64 -10.29
N GLN A 275 2.95 6.63 -10.08
CA GLN A 275 1.50 6.72 -10.29
C GLN A 275 0.85 7.72 -9.34
N THR A 276 1.32 7.79 -8.11
CA THR A 276 0.81 8.69 -7.07
C THR A 276 1.19 10.15 -7.33
N CYS A 277 2.43 10.41 -7.75
CA CYS A 277 2.93 11.75 -8.05
C CYS A 277 2.29 12.36 -9.31
N LYS A 278 1.89 11.53 -10.28
CA LYS A 278 1.32 12.01 -11.53
C LYS A 278 -0.11 12.53 -11.38
N LYS A 279 -0.24 13.85 -11.25
CA LYS A 279 -1.52 14.56 -11.13
C LYS A 279 -2.49 14.31 -12.29
N SER A 280 -1.99 14.13 -13.52
CA SER A 280 -2.83 13.92 -14.72
C SER A 280 -3.67 12.65 -14.66
N TRP A 281 -3.21 11.65 -13.90
CA TRP A 281 -3.92 10.38 -13.69
C TRP A 281 -4.90 10.43 -12.52
N SER A 282 -5.02 11.59 -11.87
CA SER A 282 -5.99 11.78 -10.78
C SER A 282 -7.34 12.11 -11.39
N ARG A 283 -8.42 11.72 -10.72
CA ARG A 283 -9.74 12.26 -11.02
C ARG A 283 -9.66 13.79 -10.94
N LYS A 284 -9.99 14.48 -12.04
CA LYS A 284 -10.33 15.91 -12.01
C LYS A 284 -11.68 16.01 -11.31
N LEU A 285 -11.72 16.65 -10.15
CA LEU A 285 -12.97 16.99 -9.50
C LEU A 285 -13.63 18.02 -10.42
N LYS A 286 -14.76 17.66 -11.04
CA LYS A 286 -15.55 18.64 -11.81
C LYS A 286 -16.10 19.73 -10.88
N ASP A 287 -16.33 19.37 -9.61
CA ASP A 287 -16.94 20.28 -8.64
C ASP A 287 -16.10 20.25 -7.35
N LEU A 288 -15.06 21.07 -7.35
CA LEU A 288 -14.49 21.72 -6.17
C LEU A 288 -14.38 23.21 -6.50
#